data_AF-A0A6E8VKX0-F1
#
_entry.id   AF-A0A6E8VKX0-F1
#
_cell.length_a   1.000
_cell.length_b   1.000
_cell.length_c   1.000
_cell.angle_alpha   90.00
_cell.angle_beta   90.00
_cell.angle_gamma   90.00
#
_symmetry.space_group_name_H-M   'P 1'
#
loop_
_entity.id
_entity.type
_entity.pdbx_description
1 polymer ?
#
loop_
_entity_poly.entity_id
_entity_poly.type
_entity_poly.pdbx_seq_one_letter_code
_entity_poly.pdbx_strand_id
1 'polypeptide(L)' 'MAGGGDESKLTGLSRIFNGETMRGRANVAKATYASIGLLILYFSLKPSKK' A
#
# COMPACT_ATOMS: atom_id res chain seq x y z
N MET A 1 -19.69 13.70 -2.33
CA MET A 1 -18.30 13.19 -2.37
C MET A 1 -17.75 13.46 -3.77
N ALA A 2 -17.10 14.61 -3.97
CA ALA A 2 -16.43 14.93 -5.24
C ALA A 2 -15.10 14.17 -5.25
N GLY A 3 -15.07 13.00 -5.88
CA GLY A 3 -13.91 12.10 -5.86
C GLY A 3 -13.81 11.35 -7.18
N GLY A 4 -13.69 12.11 -8.26
CA GLY A 4 -13.51 11.60 -9.62
C GLY A 4 -12.47 12.44 -10.34
N GLY A 5 -11.29 12.62 -9.74
CA GLY A 5 -10.14 13.07 -10.51
C GLY A 5 -9.92 12.06 -11.63
N ASP A 6 -9.88 12.53 -12.87
CA ASP A 6 -9.79 11.71 -14.09
C ASP A 6 -8.84 10.52 -13.91
N GLU A 7 -9.38 9.32 -13.62
CA GLU A 7 -8.61 8.09 -13.45
C GLU A 7 -7.79 7.77 -14.71
N SER A 8 -8.26 8.28 -15.86
CA SER A 8 -7.60 8.29 -17.16
C SER A 8 -6.22 8.97 -17.18
N LYS A 9 -5.96 9.90 -16.25
CA LYS A 9 -4.65 10.59 -16.11
C LYS A 9 -3.67 9.81 -15.24
N LEU A 10 -4.15 8.85 -14.45
CA LEU A 10 -3.31 8.03 -13.59
C LEU A 10 -2.72 6.87 -14.42
N THR A 11 -1.41 6.87 -14.58
CA THR A 11 -0.68 5.83 -15.31
C THR A 11 0.36 5.14 -14.42
N GLY A 12 0.80 3.95 -14.83
CA GLY A 12 1.81 3.18 -14.12
C GLY A 12 1.43 2.89 -12.66
N LEU A 13 2.38 3.10 -11.75
CA LEU A 13 2.19 2.85 -10.31
C LEU A 13 1.13 3.75 -9.69
N SER A 14 1.00 4.99 -10.15
CA SER A 14 -0.01 5.94 -9.66
C SER A 14 -1.43 5.49 -9.97
N ARG A 15 -1.65 4.61 -10.95
CA ARG A 15 -2.97 4.00 -11.20
C ARG A 15 -3.34 2.99 -10.12
N ILE A 16 -2.36 2.28 -9.59
CA ILE A 16 -2.55 1.20 -8.61
C ILE A 16 -2.50 1.75 -7.18
N PHE A 17 -1.60 2.70 -6.92
CA PHE A 17 -1.37 3.32 -5.62
C PHE A 17 -1.57 4.83 -5.76
N ASN A 18 -2.72 5.34 -5.34
CA ASN A 18 -3.05 6.77 -5.30
C ASN A 18 -3.97 7.10 -4.13
N GLY A 19 -4.02 8.37 -3.75
CA GLY A 19 -4.93 8.89 -2.72
C GLY A 19 -6.31 9.30 -3.24
N GLU A 20 -6.49 9.38 -4.56
CA GLU A 20 -7.65 10.01 -5.20
C GLU A 20 -8.84 9.04 -5.35
N THR A 21 -8.57 7.79 -5.73
CA THR A 21 -9.60 6.77 -5.97
C THR A 21 -9.77 5.86 -4.76
N MET A 22 -10.97 5.31 -4.58
CA MET A 22 -11.22 4.31 -3.53
C MET A 22 -10.33 3.07 -3.68
N ARG A 23 -10.06 2.64 -4.93
CA ARG A 23 -9.18 1.50 -5.24
C ARG A 23 -7.73 1.79 -4.88
N GLY A 24 -7.20 2.95 -5.29
CA GLY A 24 -5.85 3.38 -4.96
C GLY A 24 -5.62 3.43 -3.45
N ARG A 25 -6.55 4.07 -2.72
CA ARG A 25 -6.50 4.17 -1.25
C ARG A 25 -6.51 2.79 -0.59
N ALA A 26 -7.35 1.87 -1.08
CA ALA A 26 -7.40 0.50 -0.58
C ALA A 26 -6.09 -0.27 -0.82
N ASN A 27 -5.46 -0.10 -1.99
CA ASN A 27 -4.19 -0.75 -2.30
C ASN A 27 -3.05 -0.22 -1.44
N VAL A 28 -2.97 1.11 -1.22
CA VAL A 28 -2.00 1.72 -0.31
C VAL A 28 -2.18 1.15 1.09
N ALA A 29 -3.41 1.10 1.61
CA ALA A 29 -3.68 0.53 2.94
C ALA A 29 -3.26 -0.95 3.04
N LYS A 30 -3.59 -1.78 2.04
CA LYS A 30 -3.16 -3.18 1.99
C LYS A 30 -1.64 -3.32 1.97
N ALA A 31 -0.95 -2.51 1.17
CA ALA A 31 0.50 -2.50 1.12
C ALA A 31 1.10 -2.14 2.49
N THR A 32 0.57 -1.13 3.17
CA THR A 32 1.01 -0.75 4.52
C THR A 32 0.87 -1.90 5.51
N TYR A 33 -0.30 -2.55 5.58
CA TYR A 33 -0.51 -3.67 6.48
C TYR A 33 0.39 -4.87 6.15
N ALA A 34 0.56 -5.18 4.86
CA ALA A 34 1.45 -6.24 4.42
C ALA A 34 2.91 -5.94 4.80
N SER A 35 3.39 -4.71 4.57
CA SER A 35 4.75 -4.28 4.92
C SER A 35 5.00 -4.36 6.43
N ILE A 36 4.06 -3.88 7.25
CA ILE A 36 4.17 -3.97 8.71
C ILE A 36 4.19 -5.44 9.16
N GLY A 37 3.28 -6.27 8.63
CA GLY A 37 3.25 -7.70 8.93
C GLY A 37 4.55 -8.41 8.56
N LEU A 38 5.13 -8.08 7.39
CA LEU A 38 6.42 -8.62 6.97
C LEU A 38 7.58 -8.14 7.85
N LEU A 39 7.57 -6.88 8.29
CA LEU A 39 8.59 -6.38 9.23
C LEU A 39 8.51 -7.12 10.57
N ILE A 40 7.31 -7.27 11.12
CA ILE A 40 7.10 -8.03 12.37
C ILE A 40 7.57 -9.47 12.20
N LEU A 41 7.17 -10.14 11.13
CA LEU A 41 7.59 -11.51 10.83
C LEU A 41 9.11 -11.61 10.70
N TYR A 42 9.73 -10.67 9.98
CA TYR A 42 11.18 -10.61 9.83
C TYR A 42 11.86 -10.49 11.19
N PHE A 43 11.47 -9.55 12.05
CA PHE A 43 12.07 -9.38 13.36
C PHE A 43 11.78 -10.55 14.31
N SER A 44 10.61 -11.18 14.20
CA SER A 44 10.25 -12.36 14.99
C SER A 44 11.05 -13.59 14.60
N LEU A 45 11.34 -13.77 13.30
CA LEU A 45 12.12 -14.90 12.78
C LEU A 45 13.62 -14.63 12.78
N LYS A 46 14.05 -13.36 12.88
CA LYS A 46 15.46 -12.99 12.92
C LYS A 46 16.09 -13.63 14.17
N PRO A 47 17.01 -14.60 14.01
CA PRO A 47 17.62 -15.25 15.15
C PRO A 47 18.40 -14.21 15.96
N SER A 48 18.04 -14.06 17.24
CA SER A 48 18.86 -13.31 18.18
C SER A 48 20.15 -14.10 18.36
N LYS A 49 21.28 -13.51 17.96
CA LYS A 49 22.59 -14.13 18.20
C LYS A 49 22.74 -14.39 19.70
N LYS A 50 23.18 -15.61 20.02
CA LYS A 50 23.76 -15.96 21.32
C LYS A 50 25.27 -15.78 21.21
#